data_AF-A0A2K8SFB7-F1
#
_entry.id   AF-A0A2K8SFB7-F1
#
_cell.length_a   1.000
_cell.length_b   1.000
_cell.length_c   1.000
_cell.angle_alpha   90.00
_cell.angle_beta   90.00
_cell.angle_gamma   90.00
#
_symmetry.space_group_name_H-M   'P 1'
#
loop_
_entity.id
_entity.type
_entity.pdbx_description
1 polymer ?
#
loop_
_entity_poly.entity_id
_entity_poly.type
_entity_poly.pdbx_seq_one_letter_code
_entity_poly.pdbx_strand_id
1 'polypeptide(L)'
;MKEIKSINYEKIIVKRVNTVYENLKQNIKNEFKVPSNIESFLNENSQLSTREDIENLGKEFDKTFADWEVLDKNLDRLILLNHLMSILQNSIIVLISIDVNMEKENLEKEVITNPKGIDVIVATAVQAFGVKANEMIAKYEQLNLDQDTNEVFKPLNKFFKEVSKQDVESAFAKLMENILEFNKNYKNIYIRLSNIKEDSLTNQRIEMFMEYMNTYYLMTYLLEIILVYPLQEEMMNQQAFDNIMPDITLYN
;
A
#
# COMPACT_ATOMS: atom_id res chain seq x y z
N MET A 1 -1.49 34.09 4.23
CA MET A 1 -1.84 32.78 3.63
C MET A 1 -2.90 32.14 4.50
N LYS A 2 -3.87 31.43 3.92
CA LYS A 2 -4.88 30.71 4.72
C LYS A 2 -4.18 29.49 5.35
N GLU A 3 -4.03 29.48 6.66
CA GLU A 3 -3.59 28.30 7.40
C GLU A 3 -4.68 27.22 7.28
N ILE A 4 -4.25 25.99 7.07
CA ILE A 4 -5.13 24.82 7.08
C ILE A 4 -5.03 24.14 8.44
N LYS A 5 -6.01 23.32 8.81
CA LYS A 5 -5.87 22.45 9.99
C LYS A 5 -4.63 21.57 9.81
N SER A 6 -3.87 21.37 10.88
CA SER A 6 -2.59 20.68 10.81
C SER A 6 -2.78 19.19 10.52
N ILE A 7 -2.02 18.67 9.55
CA ILE A 7 -2.03 17.27 9.16
C ILE A 7 -0.70 16.65 9.55
N ASN A 8 -0.71 15.78 10.55
CA ASN A 8 0.45 14.98 10.91
C ASN A 8 0.43 13.66 10.13
N TYR A 9 1.09 13.62 8.97
CA TYR A 9 1.06 12.47 8.08
C TYR A 9 1.79 11.26 8.67
N GLU A 10 2.84 11.47 9.46
CA GLU A 10 3.52 10.38 10.15
C GLU A 10 2.57 9.66 11.11
N LYS A 11 1.90 10.41 11.98
CA LYS A 11 0.96 9.86 12.95
C LYS A 11 -0.21 9.14 12.29
N ILE A 12 -0.66 9.61 11.13
CA ILE A 12 -1.72 8.94 10.35
C ILE A 12 -1.24 7.55 9.90
N ILE A 13 -0.07 7.49 9.26
CA ILE A 13 0.52 6.24 8.78
C ILE A 13 0.82 5.29 9.95
N VAL A 14 1.41 5.80 11.04
CA VAL A 14 1.71 4.99 12.23
C VAL A 14 0.46 4.38 12.82
N LYS A 15 -0.62 5.17 12.98
CA LYS A 15 -1.90 4.67 13.46
C LYS A 15 -2.47 3.57 12.54
N ARG A 16 -2.33 3.75 11.23
CA ARG A 16 -2.81 2.78 10.24
C ARG A 16 -2.07 1.45 10.37
N VAL A 17 -0.74 1.49 10.39
CA VAL A 17 0.10 0.30 10.56
C VAL A 17 -0.14 -0.36 11.91
N ASN A 18 -0.33 0.43 12.98
CA ASN A 18 -0.66 -0.11 14.30
C ASN A 18 -1.97 -0.92 14.28
N THR A 19 -2.97 -0.51 13.51
CA THR A 19 -4.24 -1.27 13.39
C THR A 19 -3.98 -2.65 12.78
N VAL A 20 -3.11 -2.72 11.77
CA VAL A 20 -2.67 -3.99 11.17
C VAL A 20 -1.88 -4.83 12.17
N TYR A 21 -0.99 -4.19 12.94
CA TYR A 21 -0.18 -4.83 13.96
C TYR A 21 -1.03 -5.47 15.06
N GLU A 22 -2.05 -4.79 15.56
CA GLU A 22 -2.98 -5.35 16.54
C GLU A 22 -3.74 -6.56 15.97
N ASN A 23 -4.21 -6.47 14.72
CA ASN A 23 -4.84 -7.59 14.03
C ASN A 23 -3.88 -8.78 13.85
N LEU A 24 -2.62 -8.53 13.51
CA LEU A 24 -1.57 -9.54 13.44
C LEU A 24 -1.36 -10.22 14.81
N LYS A 25 -1.13 -9.44 15.85
CA LYS A 25 -0.80 -9.92 17.20
C LYS A 25 -1.88 -10.84 17.78
N GLN A 26 -3.14 -10.57 17.48
CA GLN A 26 -4.28 -11.37 17.95
C GLN A 26 -4.40 -12.72 17.23
N ASN A 27 -3.99 -12.79 15.96
CA ASN A 27 -4.34 -13.92 15.09
C ASN A 27 -3.15 -14.79 14.68
N ILE A 28 -1.93 -14.24 14.67
CA ILE A 28 -0.78 -14.88 14.03
C ILE A 28 -0.45 -16.27 14.59
N LYS A 29 -0.61 -16.47 15.90
CA LYS A 29 -0.32 -17.74 16.60
C LYS A 29 -1.31 -18.86 16.27
N ASN A 30 -2.49 -18.52 15.74
CA ASN A 30 -3.48 -19.51 15.32
C ASN A 30 -3.13 -20.12 13.96
N GLU A 31 -2.26 -19.45 13.19
CA GLU A 31 -2.02 -19.75 11.78
C GLU A 31 -0.57 -20.15 11.50
N PHE A 32 0.37 -19.62 12.27
CA PHE A 32 1.80 -19.81 12.08
C PHE A 32 2.50 -20.22 13.36
N LYS A 33 3.56 -21.01 13.19
CA LYS A 33 4.63 -21.12 14.16
C LYS A 33 5.52 -19.90 13.99
N VAL A 34 5.39 -18.95 14.92
CA VAL A 34 6.02 -17.64 14.86
C VAL A 34 7.51 -17.76 15.22
N PRO A 35 8.44 -17.16 14.45
CA PRO A 35 9.85 -17.10 14.80
C PRO A 35 10.09 -16.40 16.15
N SER A 36 11.07 -16.87 16.93
CA SER A 36 11.29 -16.40 18.31
C SER A 36 11.53 -14.89 18.41
N ASN A 37 12.23 -14.29 17.44
CA ASN A 37 12.48 -12.84 17.44
C ASN A 37 11.18 -12.05 17.31
N ILE A 38 10.26 -12.53 16.48
CA ILE A 38 8.95 -11.91 16.29
C ILE A 38 8.10 -12.12 17.53
N GLU A 39 8.13 -13.30 18.14
CA GLU A 39 7.44 -13.51 19.41
C GLU A 39 7.93 -12.56 20.51
N SER A 40 9.24 -12.40 20.65
CA SER A 40 9.83 -11.43 21.59
C SER A 40 9.36 -10.01 21.29
N PHE A 41 9.43 -9.58 20.02
CA PHE A 41 8.97 -8.27 19.60
C PHE A 41 7.49 -8.04 19.95
N LEU A 42 6.61 -9.00 19.63
CA LEU A 42 5.17 -8.90 19.89
C LEU A 42 4.84 -8.85 21.38
N ASN A 43 5.65 -9.50 22.23
CA ASN A 43 5.48 -9.52 23.68
C ASN A 43 5.97 -8.20 24.32
N GLU A 44 7.08 -7.64 23.84
CA GLU A 44 7.68 -6.41 24.36
C GLU A 44 6.92 -5.16 23.91
N ASN A 45 6.35 -5.18 22.70
CA ASN A 45 5.68 -4.03 22.11
C ASN A 45 4.17 -4.22 22.19
N SER A 46 3.50 -3.47 23.08
CA SER A 46 2.04 -3.52 23.20
C SER A 46 1.36 -2.98 21.95
N GLN A 47 1.91 -1.90 21.37
CA GLN A 47 1.43 -1.17 20.20
C GLN A 47 2.63 -0.53 19.46
N LEU A 48 2.44 -0.15 18.20
CA LEU A 48 3.36 0.69 17.43
C LEU A 48 2.94 2.16 17.58
N SER A 49 3.85 3.01 18.07
CA SER A 49 3.57 4.42 18.36
C SER A 49 4.44 5.39 17.55
N THR A 50 5.51 4.91 16.94
CA THR A 50 6.47 5.71 16.18
C THR A 50 6.81 5.05 14.84
N ARG A 51 7.39 5.84 13.93
CA ARG A 51 8.02 5.31 12.71
C ARG A 51 9.11 4.29 13.03
N GLU A 52 9.90 4.52 14.07
CA GLU A 52 10.98 3.62 14.48
C GLU A 52 10.45 2.23 14.87
N ASP A 53 9.30 2.17 15.55
CA ASP A 53 8.66 0.89 15.89
C ASP A 53 8.32 0.07 14.64
N ILE A 54 7.83 0.74 13.58
CA ILE A 54 7.50 0.11 12.29
C ILE A 54 8.76 -0.39 11.59
N GLU A 55 9.82 0.43 11.56
CA GLU A 55 11.09 0.04 10.98
C GLU A 55 11.71 -1.15 11.70
N ASN A 56 11.62 -1.19 13.04
CA ASN A 56 12.13 -2.29 13.84
C ASN A 56 11.33 -3.57 13.62
N LEU A 57 9.99 -3.49 13.58
CA LEU A 57 9.15 -4.63 13.20
C LEU A 57 9.51 -5.14 11.79
N GLY A 58 9.65 -4.24 10.82
CA GLY A 58 10.05 -4.59 9.45
C GLY A 58 11.40 -5.30 9.38
N LYS A 59 12.40 -4.81 10.13
CA LYS A 59 13.73 -5.44 10.21
C LYS A 59 13.69 -6.84 10.82
N GLU A 60 12.97 -7.02 11.92
CA GLU A 60 12.84 -8.35 12.53
C GLU A 60 12.06 -9.31 11.63
N PHE A 61 11.04 -8.81 10.93
CA PHE A 61 10.25 -9.60 10.01
C PHE A 61 11.07 -10.04 8.79
N ASP A 62 11.87 -9.16 8.21
CA ASP A 62 12.75 -9.46 7.07
C ASP A 62 13.80 -10.52 7.41
N LYS A 63 14.46 -10.39 8.57
CA LYS A 63 15.45 -11.38 9.06
C LYS A 63 14.88 -12.78 9.21
N THR A 64 13.60 -12.88 9.56
CA THR A 64 12.94 -14.14 9.91
C THR A 64 12.00 -14.64 8.82
N PHE A 65 11.95 -13.99 7.65
CA PHE A 65 10.95 -14.29 6.62
C PHE A 65 10.98 -15.76 6.16
N ALA A 66 12.16 -16.37 6.09
CA ALA A 66 12.33 -17.78 5.72
C ALA A 66 12.02 -18.78 6.84
N ASP A 67 11.90 -18.31 8.09
CA ASP A 67 11.72 -19.16 9.29
C ASP A 67 10.24 -19.37 9.64
N TRP A 68 9.32 -18.72 8.92
CA TRP A 68 7.89 -18.84 9.16
C TRP A 68 7.34 -20.18 8.66
N GLU A 69 6.66 -20.91 9.54
CA GLU A 69 6.00 -22.18 9.20
C GLU A 69 4.47 -22.06 9.41
N VAL A 70 3.70 -22.53 8.43
CA VAL A 70 2.23 -22.63 8.53
C VAL A 70 1.83 -23.85 9.36
N LEU A 71 0.89 -23.70 10.29
CA LEU A 71 0.51 -24.79 11.20
C LEU A 71 -0.30 -25.90 10.52
N ASP A 72 -1.15 -25.54 9.56
CA ASP A 72 -2.04 -26.47 8.85
C ASP A 72 -1.43 -27.05 7.55
N LYS A 73 -0.16 -26.72 7.27
CA LYS A 73 0.57 -27.08 6.04
C LYS A 73 0.00 -26.46 4.75
N ASN A 74 -0.94 -25.52 4.84
CA ASN A 74 -1.41 -24.77 3.69
C ASN A 74 -0.44 -23.62 3.38
N LEU A 75 0.45 -23.84 2.41
CA LEU A 75 1.47 -22.87 2.02
C LEU A 75 0.89 -21.57 1.44
N ASP A 76 -0.34 -21.58 0.94
CA ASP A 76 -0.99 -20.37 0.42
C ASP A 76 -1.13 -19.30 1.49
N ARG A 77 -1.20 -19.69 2.77
CA ARG A 77 -1.26 -18.75 3.90
C ARG A 77 -0.01 -17.87 4.00
N LEU A 78 1.14 -18.30 3.45
CA LEU A 78 2.35 -17.48 3.38
C LEU A 78 2.13 -16.17 2.62
N ILE A 79 1.07 -16.04 1.80
CA ILE A 79 0.70 -14.77 1.18
C ILE A 79 0.44 -13.67 2.21
N LEU A 80 -0.07 -14.01 3.40
CA LEU A 80 -0.32 -13.07 4.50
C LEU A 80 0.97 -12.38 4.97
N LEU A 81 2.08 -13.13 4.97
CA LEU A 81 3.40 -12.60 5.31
C LEU A 81 3.89 -11.61 4.26
N ASN A 82 3.58 -11.86 2.99
CA ASN A 82 3.91 -10.93 1.91
C ASN A 82 3.05 -9.66 1.95
N HIS A 83 1.77 -9.77 2.32
CA HIS A 83 0.92 -8.61 2.59
C HIS A 83 1.49 -7.78 3.73
N LEU A 84 1.84 -8.41 4.87
CA LEU A 84 2.45 -7.71 6.01
C LEU A 84 3.75 -7.00 5.61
N MET A 85 4.66 -7.68 4.90
CA MET A 85 5.90 -7.06 4.41
C MET A 85 5.61 -5.85 3.53
N SER A 86 4.67 -5.99 2.59
CA SER A 86 4.29 -4.90 1.68
C SER A 86 3.67 -3.72 2.43
N ILE A 87 2.86 -3.96 3.45
CA ILE A 87 2.29 -2.93 4.33
C ILE A 87 3.39 -2.17 5.06
N LEU A 88 4.35 -2.87 5.65
CA LEU A 88 5.46 -2.27 6.40
C LEU A 88 6.36 -1.45 5.48
N GLN A 89 6.86 -2.05 4.40
CA GLN A 89 7.75 -1.38 3.44
C GLN A 89 7.11 -0.13 2.83
N ASN A 90 5.85 -0.22 2.38
CA ASN A 90 5.20 0.92 1.73
C ASN A 90 4.87 2.04 2.71
N SER A 91 4.61 1.74 3.98
CA SER A 91 4.40 2.78 4.99
C SER A 91 5.66 3.66 5.12
N ILE A 92 6.85 3.03 5.20
CA ILE A 92 8.13 3.71 5.27
C ILE A 92 8.47 4.44 3.96
N ILE A 93 8.23 3.82 2.81
CA ILE A 93 8.46 4.46 1.50
C ILE A 93 7.65 5.75 1.37
N VAL A 94 6.39 5.75 1.79
CA VAL A 94 5.53 6.96 1.74
C VAL A 94 6.08 8.05 2.65
N LEU A 95 6.44 7.72 3.89
CA LEU A 95 7.01 8.69 4.83
C LEU A 95 8.28 9.33 4.26
N ILE A 96 9.23 8.51 3.80
CA ILE A 96 10.48 8.98 3.20
C ILE A 96 10.22 9.84 1.96
N SER A 97 9.30 9.43 1.09
CA SER A 97 9.03 10.15 -0.16
C SER A 97 8.44 11.53 0.11
N ILE A 98 7.53 11.64 1.07
CA ILE A 98 6.96 12.91 1.49
C ILE A 98 8.03 13.77 2.17
N ASP A 99 8.80 13.22 3.12
CA ASP A 99 9.88 13.94 3.80
C ASP A 99 10.86 14.57 2.82
N VAL A 100 11.35 13.78 1.86
CA VAL A 100 12.32 14.23 0.84
C VAL A 100 11.73 15.34 -0.03
N ASN A 101 10.45 15.25 -0.40
CA ASN A 101 9.83 16.28 -1.24
C ASN A 101 9.46 17.54 -0.46
N MET A 102 9.09 17.43 0.82
CA MET A 102 8.91 18.57 1.72
C MET A 102 10.23 19.32 1.93
N GLU A 103 11.33 18.61 2.18
CA GLU A 103 12.67 19.19 2.31
C GLU A 103 13.09 19.96 1.06
N LYS A 104 12.92 19.38 -0.13
CA LYS A 104 13.22 20.04 -1.41
C LYS A 104 12.47 21.36 -1.57
N GLU A 105 11.25 21.43 -1.04
CA GLU A 105 10.40 22.61 -1.10
C GLU A 105 10.58 23.59 0.08
N ASN A 106 11.56 23.32 0.95
CA ASN A 106 11.85 24.05 2.19
C ASN A 106 10.63 24.13 3.13
N LEU A 107 9.90 23.03 3.25
CA LEU A 107 8.76 22.87 4.16
C LEU A 107 9.14 22.05 5.38
N GLU A 108 8.41 22.26 6.48
CA GLU A 108 8.51 21.44 7.68
C GLU A 108 8.06 20.01 7.38
N LYS A 109 8.76 19.03 7.98
CA LYS A 109 8.43 17.61 7.90
C LYS A 109 7.43 17.23 8.98
N GLU A 110 6.86 16.04 8.86
CA GLU A 110 5.89 15.39 9.75
C GLU A 110 4.52 16.08 9.82
N VAL A 111 4.48 17.41 9.86
CA VAL A 111 3.26 18.21 10.04
C VAL A 111 3.11 19.22 8.90
N ILE A 112 1.94 19.21 8.28
CA ILE A 112 1.57 20.14 7.22
C ILE A 112 0.59 21.15 7.77
N THR A 113 0.94 22.43 7.63
CA THR A 113 0.17 23.57 8.17
C THR A 113 -0.28 24.54 7.08
N ASN A 114 0.15 24.32 5.84
CA ASN A 114 -0.12 25.22 4.72
C ASN A 114 -0.50 24.47 3.44
N PRO A 115 -1.21 25.13 2.50
CA PRO A 115 -1.62 24.51 1.23
C PRO A 115 -0.46 24.00 0.37
N LYS A 116 0.72 24.64 0.42
CA LYS A 116 1.89 24.19 -0.36
C LYS A 116 2.31 22.77 0.04
N GLY A 117 2.20 22.41 1.31
CA GLY A 117 2.47 21.03 1.75
C GLY A 117 1.44 20.03 1.21
N ILE A 118 0.18 20.43 1.03
CA ILE A 118 -0.83 19.58 0.36
C ILE A 118 -0.43 19.36 -1.10
N ASP A 119 -0.03 20.41 -1.81
CA ASP A 119 0.44 20.31 -3.18
C ASP A 119 1.63 19.34 -3.31
N VAL A 120 2.55 19.37 -2.34
CA VAL A 120 3.68 18.42 -2.28
C VAL A 120 3.22 16.97 -2.09
N ILE A 121 2.24 16.70 -1.22
CA ILE A 121 1.69 15.34 -1.09
C ILE A 121 1.08 14.89 -2.42
N VAL A 122 0.23 15.73 -3.03
CA VAL A 122 -0.48 15.36 -4.26
C VAL A 122 0.53 15.15 -5.39
N ALA A 123 1.54 16.02 -5.53
CA ALA A 123 2.61 15.85 -6.51
C ALA A 123 3.41 14.56 -6.26
N THR A 124 3.73 14.25 -5.00
CA THR A 124 4.42 12.99 -4.63
C THR A 124 3.59 11.78 -5.05
N ALA A 125 2.28 11.81 -4.83
CA ALA A 125 1.39 10.73 -5.22
C ALA A 125 1.22 10.59 -6.74
N VAL A 126 1.13 11.70 -7.48
CA VAL A 126 1.14 11.67 -8.97
C VAL A 126 2.42 11.02 -9.49
N GLN A 127 3.58 11.42 -8.94
CA GLN A 127 4.87 10.85 -9.32
C GLN A 127 4.94 9.35 -9.01
N ALA A 128 4.55 8.95 -7.79
CA ALA A 128 4.52 7.55 -7.38
C ALA A 128 3.62 6.71 -8.28
N PHE A 129 2.40 7.20 -8.58
CA PHE A 129 1.47 6.50 -9.46
C PHE A 129 2.02 6.37 -10.88
N GLY A 130 2.59 7.43 -11.44
CA GLY A 130 3.18 7.41 -12.78
C GLY A 130 4.35 6.44 -12.90
N VAL A 131 5.25 6.42 -11.91
CA VAL A 131 6.37 5.47 -11.86
C VAL A 131 5.85 4.04 -11.77
N LYS A 132 4.92 3.75 -10.85
CA LYS A 132 4.34 2.41 -10.71
C LYS A 132 3.58 1.98 -11.95
N ALA A 133 2.80 2.85 -12.59
CA ALA A 133 2.12 2.53 -13.84
C ALA A 133 3.11 2.06 -14.92
N ASN A 134 4.24 2.75 -15.08
CA ASN A 134 5.27 2.36 -16.05
C ASN A 134 5.98 1.04 -15.68
N GLU A 135 6.35 0.86 -14.40
CA GLU A 135 6.93 -0.39 -13.90
C GLU A 135 5.99 -1.58 -14.16
N MET A 136 4.70 -1.40 -13.91
CA MET A 136 3.68 -2.43 -14.11
C MET A 136 3.47 -2.78 -15.58
N ILE A 137 3.44 -1.80 -16.48
CA ILE A 137 3.36 -2.05 -17.93
C ILE A 137 4.58 -2.86 -18.39
N ALA A 138 5.78 -2.43 -18.00
CA ALA A 138 7.02 -3.11 -18.37
C ALA A 138 7.06 -4.53 -17.84
N LYS A 139 6.64 -4.75 -16.59
CA LYS A 139 6.59 -6.08 -15.97
C LYS A 139 5.59 -7.00 -16.67
N TYR A 140 4.40 -6.50 -17.00
CA TYR A 140 3.39 -7.26 -17.74
C TYR A 140 3.93 -7.77 -19.08
N GLU A 141 4.64 -6.91 -19.81
CA GLU A 141 5.27 -7.23 -21.10
C GLU A 141 6.43 -8.22 -20.92
N GLN A 142 7.31 -8.00 -19.92
CA GLN A 142 8.41 -8.91 -19.59
C GLN A 142 7.91 -10.34 -19.28
N LEU A 143 6.78 -10.46 -18.59
CA LEU A 143 6.20 -11.74 -18.20
C LEU A 143 5.37 -12.41 -19.32
N ASN A 144 5.27 -11.79 -20.51
CA ASN A 144 4.47 -12.25 -21.65
C ASN A 144 3.01 -12.54 -21.27
N LEU A 145 2.44 -11.73 -20.37
CA LEU A 145 1.05 -11.88 -19.90
C LEU A 145 0.02 -11.39 -20.92
N ASP A 146 0.46 -10.87 -22.07
CA ASP A 146 -0.37 -10.64 -23.26
C ASP A 146 -0.90 -11.95 -23.87
N GLN A 147 -0.20 -13.05 -23.62
CA GLN A 147 -0.59 -14.40 -24.06
C GLN A 147 -1.55 -15.10 -23.08
N ASP A 148 -1.86 -14.47 -21.95
CA ASP A 148 -2.76 -15.04 -20.95
C ASP A 148 -4.21 -15.09 -21.45
N THR A 149 -4.67 -16.30 -21.81
CA THR A 149 -6.05 -16.55 -22.25
C THR A 149 -7.10 -16.29 -21.18
N ASN A 150 -6.75 -16.29 -19.89
CA ASN A 150 -7.64 -15.90 -18.81
C ASN A 150 -7.76 -14.38 -18.66
N GLU A 151 -6.93 -13.61 -19.38
CA GLU A 151 -6.92 -12.14 -19.43
C GLU A 151 -6.94 -11.47 -18.05
N VAL A 152 -6.30 -12.07 -17.05
CA VAL A 152 -6.42 -11.66 -15.65
C VAL A 152 -6.00 -10.21 -15.45
N PHE A 153 -4.83 -9.86 -15.99
CA PHE A 153 -4.19 -8.56 -15.78
C PHE A 153 -4.41 -7.59 -16.95
N LYS A 154 -5.03 -8.03 -18.04
CA LYS A 154 -5.21 -7.25 -19.27
C LYS A 154 -6.02 -5.95 -19.04
N PRO A 155 -7.13 -5.95 -18.27
CA PRO A 155 -7.84 -4.71 -17.97
C PRO A 155 -6.97 -3.68 -17.25
N LEU A 156 -6.21 -4.12 -16.23
CA LEU A 156 -5.40 -3.21 -15.45
C LEU A 156 -4.17 -2.70 -16.21
N ASN A 157 -3.55 -3.54 -17.04
CA ASN A 157 -2.49 -3.10 -17.96
C ASN A 157 -3.02 -2.05 -18.96
N LYS A 158 -4.23 -2.23 -19.50
CA LYS A 158 -4.85 -1.23 -20.38
C LYS A 158 -5.06 0.09 -19.65
N PHE A 159 -5.59 0.03 -18.43
CA PHE A 159 -5.76 1.21 -17.59
C PHE A 159 -4.43 1.93 -17.33
N PHE A 160 -3.36 1.21 -16.97
CA PHE A 160 -2.03 1.84 -16.79
C PHE A 160 -1.50 2.46 -18.07
N LYS A 161 -1.72 1.85 -19.24
CA LYS A 161 -1.36 2.43 -20.55
C LYS A 161 -2.16 3.70 -20.88
N GLU A 162 -3.34 3.88 -20.30
CA GLU A 162 -4.12 5.11 -20.41
C GLU A 162 -3.58 6.17 -19.45
N VAL A 163 -3.27 5.79 -18.20
CA VAL A 163 -2.68 6.71 -17.21
C VAL A 163 -1.31 7.22 -17.64
N SER A 164 -0.45 6.37 -18.21
CA SER A 164 0.91 6.77 -18.64
C SER A 164 0.92 7.76 -19.81
N LYS A 165 -0.22 7.97 -20.46
CA LYS A 165 -0.42 8.96 -21.53
C LYS A 165 -1.04 10.28 -21.04
N GLN A 166 -1.44 10.34 -19.77
CA GLN A 166 -1.97 11.58 -19.20
C GLN A 166 -0.84 12.61 -19.09
N ASP A 167 -1.13 13.86 -19.47
CA ASP A 167 -0.27 14.97 -19.12
C ASP A 167 -0.31 15.24 -17.60
N VAL A 168 0.62 16.06 -17.11
CA VAL A 168 0.78 16.31 -15.67
C VAL A 168 -0.49 16.92 -15.06
N GLU A 169 -1.16 17.83 -15.77
CA GLU A 169 -2.37 18.50 -15.26
C GLU A 169 -3.54 17.51 -15.15
N SER A 170 -3.75 16.68 -16.17
CA SER A 170 -4.76 15.62 -16.15
C SER A 170 -4.44 14.57 -15.08
N ALA A 171 -3.17 14.19 -14.91
CA ALA A 171 -2.77 13.20 -13.91
C ALA A 171 -3.01 13.72 -12.49
N PHE A 172 -2.74 15.00 -12.26
CA PHE A 172 -3.04 15.67 -11.00
C PHE A 172 -4.56 15.72 -10.73
N ALA A 173 -5.34 16.18 -11.71
CA ALA A 173 -6.79 16.30 -11.58
C ALA A 173 -7.50 14.94 -11.37
N LYS A 174 -6.98 13.88 -11.99
CA LYS A 174 -7.56 12.53 -11.92
C LYS A 174 -6.91 11.62 -10.89
N LEU A 175 -5.97 12.11 -10.08
CA LEU A 175 -5.18 11.25 -9.18
C LEU A 175 -6.06 10.34 -8.30
N MET A 176 -7.06 10.91 -7.61
CA MET A 176 -7.94 10.12 -6.75
C MET A 176 -8.74 9.08 -7.54
N GLU A 177 -9.26 9.44 -8.71
CA GLU A 177 -9.98 8.51 -9.60
C GLU A 177 -9.05 7.37 -10.05
N ASN A 178 -7.82 7.70 -10.45
CA ASN A 178 -6.81 6.72 -10.87
C ASN A 178 -6.47 5.74 -9.73
N ILE A 179 -6.27 6.25 -8.49
CA ILE A 179 -6.00 5.40 -7.32
C ILE A 179 -7.19 4.49 -7.01
N LEU A 180 -8.41 5.02 -7.03
CA LEU A 180 -9.60 4.24 -6.72
C LEU A 180 -9.88 3.16 -7.77
N GLU A 181 -9.73 3.49 -9.04
CA GLU A 181 -9.90 2.53 -10.13
C GLU A 181 -8.82 1.45 -10.07
N PHE A 182 -7.57 1.80 -9.74
CA PHE A 182 -6.52 0.82 -9.49
C PHE A 182 -6.89 -0.11 -8.32
N ASN A 183 -7.27 0.44 -7.16
CA ASN A 183 -7.63 -0.36 -5.97
C ASN A 183 -8.81 -1.30 -6.23
N LYS A 184 -9.80 -0.86 -6.99
CA LYS A 184 -10.93 -1.68 -7.42
C LYS A 184 -10.49 -2.81 -8.35
N ASN A 185 -9.65 -2.51 -9.34
CA ASN A 185 -9.12 -3.53 -10.26
C ASN A 185 -8.22 -4.54 -9.54
N TYR A 186 -7.42 -4.10 -8.56
CA TYR A 186 -6.63 -5.00 -7.71
C TYR A 186 -7.52 -6.04 -7.01
N LYS A 187 -8.61 -5.59 -6.36
CA LYS A 187 -9.57 -6.51 -5.70
C LYS A 187 -10.20 -7.50 -6.69
N ASN A 188 -10.55 -7.04 -7.89
CA ASN A 188 -11.10 -7.91 -8.93
C ASN A 188 -10.08 -8.96 -9.41
N ILE A 189 -8.82 -8.57 -9.56
CA ILE A 189 -7.73 -9.47 -9.93
C ILE A 189 -7.49 -10.52 -8.86
N TYR A 190 -7.46 -10.11 -7.58
CA TYR A 190 -7.31 -11.02 -6.44
C TYR A 190 -8.36 -12.15 -6.51
N ILE A 191 -9.64 -11.77 -6.66
CA ILE A 191 -10.76 -12.73 -6.76
C ILE A 191 -10.64 -13.60 -8.02
N ARG A 192 -10.21 -13.04 -9.16
CA ARG A 192 -10.04 -13.84 -10.38
C ARG A 192 -8.93 -14.88 -10.23
N LEU A 193 -7.79 -14.51 -9.67
CA LEU A 193 -6.65 -15.41 -9.46
C LEU A 193 -7.03 -16.59 -8.59
N SER A 194 -7.80 -16.39 -7.52
CA SER A 194 -8.23 -17.48 -6.62
C SER A 194 -9.15 -18.52 -7.28
N ASN A 195 -9.70 -18.21 -8.46
CA ASN A 195 -10.63 -19.08 -9.19
C ASN A 195 -10.01 -19.75 -10.43
N ILE A 196 -8.76 -19.40 -10.77
CA ILE A 196 -8.08 -19.93 -11.94
C ILE A 196 -7.32 -21.20 -11.55
N LYS A 197 -7.45 -22.23 -12.38
CA LYS A 197 -6.65 -23.44 -12.23
C LYS A 197 -5.21 -23.17 -12.66
N GLU A 198 -4.27 -23.78 -11.96
CA GLU A 198 -2.87 -23.65 -12.32
C GLU A 198 -2.59 -24.12 -13.76
N ASP A 199 -1.80 -23.34 -14.47
CA ASP A 199 -1.33 -23.61 -15.82
C ASP A 199 0.12 -23.13 -16.00
N SER A 200 0.60 -23.11 -17.25
CA SER A 200 1.97 -22.69 -17.58
C SER A 200 2.29 -21.22 -17.27
N LEU A 201 1.29 -20.38 -17.00
CA LEU A 201 1.45 -18.96 -16.69
C LEU A 201 1.26 -18.65 -15.20
N THR A 202 0.96 -19.64 -14.35
CA THR A 202 0.72 -19.44 -12.91
C THR A 202 1.81 -18.61 -12.23
N ASN A 203 3.09 -18.95 -12.45
CA ASN A 203 4.20 -18.26 -11.78
C ASN A 203 4.30 -16.79 -12.20
N GLN A 204 4.09 -16.51 -13.49
CA GLN A 204 4.06 -15.15 -14.03
C GLN A 204 2.89 -14.36 -13.45
N ARG A 205 1.72 -15.00 -13.28
CA ARG A 205 0.57 -14.37 -12.64
C ARG A 205 0.84 -14.05 -11.17
N ILE A 206 1.46 -14.96 -10.44
CA ILE A 206 1.87 -14.73 -9.04
C ILE A 206 2.85 -13.57 -8.97
N GLU A 207 3.90 -13.57 -9.79
CA GLU A 207 4.90 -12.51 -9.80
C GLU A 207 4.28 -11.13 -10.09
N MET A 208 3.38 -11.04 -11.08
CA MET A 208 2.66 -9.80 -11.38
C MET A 208 1.73 -9.38 -10.23
N PHE A 209 1.07 -10.35 -9.59
CA PHE A 209 0.19 -10.08 -8.47
C PHE A 209 0.95 -9.51 -7.27
N MET A 210 2.16 -10.00 -7.00
CA MET A 210 3.01 -9.48 -5.92
C MET A 210 3.36 -8.00 -6.13
N GLU A 211 3.67 -7.61 -7.36
CA GLU A 211 3.93 -6.22 -7.73
C GLU A 211 2.68 -5.32 -7.57
N TYR A 212 1.51 -5.85 -7.91
CA TYR A 212 0.23 -5.14 -7.71
C TYR A 212 -0.15 -5.02 -6.24
N MET A 213 0.09 -6.04 -5.43
CA MET A 213 -0.11 -5.99 -3.99
C MET A 213 0.79 -4.93 -3.34
N ASN A 214 2.07 -4.87 -3.74
CA ASN A 214 2.98 -3.84 -3.27
C ASN A 214 2.45 -2.44 -3.63
N THR A 215 2.10 -2.24 -4.91
CA THR A 215 1.54 -0.97 -5.41
C THR A 215 0.22 -0.60 -4.71
N TYR A 216 -0.65 -1.58 -4.39
CA TYR A 216 -1.91 -1.37 -3.67
C TYR A 216 -1.70 -0.72 -2.31
N TYR A 217 -0.73 -1.18 -1.53
CA TYR A 217 -0.46 -0.58 -0.23
C TYR A 217 0.14 0.81 -0.33
N LEU A 218 1.06 1.02 -1.28
CA LEU A 218 1.59 2.36 -1.59
C LEU A 218 0.47 3.36 -1.87
N MET A 219 -0.44 3.00 -2.78
CA MET A 219 -1.54 3.87 -3.20
C MET A 219 -2.58 4.07 -2.10
N THR A 220 -2.81 3.06 -1.25
CA THR A 220 -3.74 3.19 -0.13
C THR A 220 -3.23 4.20 0.90
N TYR A 221 -1.95 4.18 1.26
CA TYR A 221 -1.37 5.15 2.18
C TYR A 221 -1.37 6.57 1.61
N LEU A 222 -1.00 6.74 0.33
CA LEU A 222 -1.06 8.04 -0.33
C LEU A 222 -2.48 8.59 -0.37
N LEU A 223 -3.46 7.73 -0.70
CA LEU A 223 -4.88 8.10 -0.69
C LEU A 223 -5.34 8.58 0.69
N GLU A 224 -4.98 7.87 1.76
CA GLU A 224 -5.35 8.25 3.12
C GLU A 224 -4.87 9.67 3.45
N ILE A 225 -3.60 9.96 3.19
CA ILE A 225 -3.00 11.27 3.45
C ILE A 225 -3.69 12.36 2.61
N ILE A 226 -3.95 12.09 1.33
CA ILE A 226 -4.65 13.04 0.43
C ILE A 226 -6.06 13.35 0.95
N LEU A 227 -6.79 12.33 1.42
CA LEU A 227 -8.17 12.46 1.86
C LEU A 227 -8.33 13.07 3.27
N VAL A 228 -7.27 13.07 4.08
CA VAL A 228 -7.31 13.73 5.39
C VAL A 228 -7.56 15.23 5.27
N TYR A 229 -6.98 15.89 4.26
CA TYR A 229 -7.21 17.32 4.03
C TYR A 229 -8.69 17.67 3.81
N PRO A 230 -9.39 17.11 2.80
CA PRO A 230 -10.81 17.39 2.60
C PRO A 230 -11.68 16.93 3.77
N LEU A 231 -11.30 15.88 4.50
CA LEU A 231 -12.01 15.46 5.71
C LEU A 231 -11.90 16.51 6.84
N GLN A 232 -10.69 16.99 7.13
CA GLN A 232 -10.47 17.96 8.20
C GLN A 232 -11.08 19.32 7.88
N GLU A 233 -11.05 19.74 6.62
CA GLU A 233 -11.63 21.00 6.15
C GLU A 233 -13.14 20.90 5.86
N GLU A 234 -13.80 19.82 6.27
CA GLU A 234 -15.26 19.61 6.15
C GLU A 234 -15.78 19.62 4.71
N MET A 235 -14.90 19.37 3.74
CA MET A 235 -15.23 19.16 2.33
C MET A 235 -15.73 17.72 2.08
N MET A 236 -15.43 16.82 3.00
CA MET A 236 -15.84 15.42 3.03
C MET A 236 -16.29 15.05 4.44
N ASN A 237 -17.32 14.21 4.57
CA ASN A 237 -17.73 13.66 5.87
C ASN A 237 -17.06 12.30 6.14
N GLN A 238 -17.08 11.87 7.41
CA GLN A 238 -16.45 10.61 7.82
C GLN A 238 -17.00 9.39 7.06
N GLN A 239 -18.31 9.34 6.82
CA GLN A 239 -18.92 8.23 6.08
C GLN A 239 -18.39 8.12 4.64
N ALA A 240 -18.21 9.24 3.95
CA ALA A 240 -17.64 9.27 2.62
C ALA A 240 -16.15 8.85 2.66
N PHE A 241 -15.40 9.33 3.65
CA PHE A 241 -14.01 8.90 3.86
C PHE A 241 -13.92 7.38 4.05
N ASP A 242 -14.73 6.81 4.96
CA ASP A 242 -14.75 5.38 5.27
C ASP A 242 -15.17 4.53 4.06
N ASN A 243 -16.08 5.02 3.21
CA ASN A 243 -16.49 4.33 1.99
C ASN A 243 -15.41 4.33 0.90
N ILE A 244 -14.55 5.35 0.88
CA ILE A 244 -13.49 5.50 -0.13
C ILE A 244 -12.25 4.72 0.30
N MET A 245 -11.91 4.77 1.60
CA MET A 245 -10.71 4.16 2.14
C MET A 245 -10.82 2.63 2.11
N PRO A 246 -9.92 1.93 1.39
CA PRO A 246 -9.87 0.48 1.47
C PRO A 246 -9.53 0.05 2.90
N ASP A 247 -10.17 -1.01 3.39
CA ASP A 247 -9.73 -1.63 4.65
C ASP A 247 -8.40 -2.38 4.45
N ILE A 248 -7.51 -2.28 5.44
CA ILE A 248 -6.26 -3.06 5.49
C ILE A 248 -6.34 -3.93 6.73
N THR A 249 -6.90 -5.12 6.56
CA THR A 249 -6.96 -6.15 7.59
C THR A 249 -6.26 -7.39 7.05
N LEU A 250 -5.31 -7.94 7.82
CA LEU A 250 -4.57 -9.14 7.41
C LEU A 250 -5.41 -10.40 7.61
N TYR A 251 -6.13 -10.47 8.72
CA TYR A 251 -6.99 -11.61 9.10
C TYR A 251 -8.44 -11.14 9.20
N ASN A 252 -9.29 -11.65 8.31
CA ASN A 252 -10.74 -11.48 8.29
C ASN A 252 -11.46 -12.77 8.70
#